data_AF-A0A517LLD7-F1
#
_entry.id   AF-A0A517LLD7-F1
#
_cell.length_a   1.000
_cell.length_b   1.000
_cell.length_c   1.000
_cell.angle_alpha   90.00
_cell.angle_beta   90.00
_cell.angle_gamma   90.00
#
_symmetry.space_group_name_H-M   'P 1'
#
loop_
_entity.id
_entity.type
_entity.pdbx_description
1 polymer ?
#
loop_
_entity_poly.entity_id
_entity_poly.type
_entity_poly.pdbx_seq_one_letter_code
_entity_poly.pdbx_strand_id
1 'polypeptide(L)'
;METYPLIPKSSKVAIMPSAAALTIAMFGLSCLLVGISTLITPSKIIADFLLPADALPTVYGNGLAATGMGLYYLLAAYQENRAFFVATVPMRLLTTTIFSILGGPWTLPAIWEGAGALTTLVALFFGRSQKREKLA
;
A
#
# COMPACT_ATOMS: atom_id res chain seq x y z
N MET A 1 25.40 -40.55 31.84
CA MET A 1 24.10 -40.01 31.40
C MET A 1 24.37 -38.65 30.79
N GLU A 2 24.42 -38.61 29.46
CA GLU A 2 24.78 -37.44 28.68
C GLU A 2 23.57 -36.52 28.56
N THR A 3 23.65 -35.34 29.17
CA THR A 3 22.57 -34.35 29.16
C THR A 3 22.58 -33.65 27.81
N TYR A 4 21.70 -34.06 26.90
CA TYR A 4 21.44 -33.34 25.66
C TYR A 4 20.97 -31.91 25.98
N PRO A 5 21.57 -30.86 25.38
CA PRO A 5 21.09 -29.50 25.56
C PRO A 5 19.71 -29.38 24.93
N LEU A 6 18.73 -28.98 25.74
CA LEU A 6 17.38 -28.69 25.30
C LEU A 6 17.43 -27.53 24.29
N ILE A 7 17.11 -27.83 23.02
CA ILE A 7 16.93 -26.82 21.98
C ILE A 7 15.83 -25.86 22.46
N PRO A 8 16.13 -24.56 22.67
CA PRO A 8 15.09 -23.62 23.10
C PRO A 8 14.01 -23.57 22.02
N LYS A 9 12.77 -23.90 22.39
CA LYS A 9 11.61 -23.69 21.53
C LYS A 9 11.56 -22.20 21.18
N SER A 10 11.82 -21.88 19.92
CA SER A 10 11.64 -20.53 19.38
C SER A 10 10.20 -20.10 19.64
N SER A 11 9.99 -19.27 20.65
CA SER A 11 8.73 -18.58 20.86
C SER A 11 8.46 -17.74 19.61
N LYS A 12 7.39 -18.05 18.89
CA LYS A 12 6.89 -17.17 17.83
C LYS A 12 6.41 -15.91 18.53
N VAL A 13 7.30 -14.93 18.70
CA VAL A 13 6.91 -13.58 19.08
C VAL A 13 5.98 -13.09 17.98
N ALA A 14 4.72 -12.87 18.31
CA ALA A 14 3.78 -12.23 17.41
C ALA A 14 4.32 -10.83 17.13
N ILE A 15 4.95 -10.64 15.97
CA ILE A 15 5.41 -9.34 15.52
C ILE A 15 4.15 -8.57 15.17
N MET A 16 3.68 -7.73 16.09
CA MET A 16 2.58 -6.83 15.79
C MET A 16 3.07 -5.84 14.73
N PRO A 17 2.37 -5.73 13.58
CA PRO A 17 2.76 -4.77 12.56
C PRO A 17 2.69 -3.36 13.12
N SER A 18 3.66 -2.53 12.76
CA SER A 18 3.64 -1.11 13.10
C SER A 18 2.40 -0.44 12.50
N ALA A 19 1.94 0.65 13.12
CA ALA A 19 0.82 1.41 12.59
C ALA A 19 1.06 1.83 11.12
N ALA A 20 2.30 2.19 10.77
CA ALA A 20 2.67 2.53 9.39
C ALA A 20 2.63 1.31 8.46
N ALA A 21 3.07 0.14 8.92
CA ALA A 21 2.93 -1.09 8.13
C ALA A 21 1.46 -1.44 7.89
N LEU A 22 0.59 -1.23 8.88
CA LEU A 22 -0.86 -1.45 8.72
C LEU A 22 -1.48 -0.50 7.70
N THR A 23 -1.14 0.80 7.72
CA THR A 23 -1.67 1.76 6.73
C THR A 23 -1.22 1.41 5.31
N ILE A 24 0.05 1.01 5.16
CA ILE A 24 0.60 0.57 3.87
C ILE A 24 -0.04 -0.75 3.41
N ALA A 25 -0.28 -1.70 4.32
CA ALA A 25 -0.94 -2.96 3.99
C ALA A 25 -2.39 -2.74 3.53
N MET A 26 -3.16 -1.91 4.24
CA MET A 26 -4.54 -1.58 3.85
C MET A 26 -4.59 -0.90 2.49
N PHE A 27 -3.67 0.06 2.25
CA PHE A 27 -3.60 0.73 0.97
C PHE A 27 -3.16 -0.23 -0.15
N GLY A 28 -2.12 -1.04 0.09
CA GLY A 28 -1.66 -2.07 -0.85
C GLY A 28 -2.75 -3.07 -1.22
N LEU A 29 -3.54 -3.52 -0.24
CA LEU A 29 -4.69 -4.38 -0.48
C LEU A 29 -5.75 -3.68 -1.35
N SER A 30 -6.05 -2.40 -1.08
CA SER A 30 -6.99 -1.63 -1.91
C SER A 30 -6.50 -1.52 -3.36
N CYS A 31 -5.21 -1.21 -3.58
CA CYS A 31 -4.62 -1.16 -4.92
C CYS A 31 -4.67 -2.51 -5.62
N LEU A 32 -4.40 -3.60 -4.90
CA LEU A 32 -4.43 -4.95 -5.46
C LEU A 32 -5.84 -5.32 -5.93
N LEU A 33 -6.84 -5.09 -5.09
CA LEU A 33 -8.23 -5.41 -5.40
C LEU A 33 -8.76 -4.55 -6.56
N VAL A 34 -8.50 -3.24 -6.54
CA VAL A 34 -8.91 -2.32 -7.62
C VAL A 34 -8.16 -2.64 -8.92
N GLY A 35 -6.88 -2.97 -8.85
CA GLY A 35 -6.07 -3.38 -10.00
C GLY A 35 -6.63 -4.63 -10.67
N ILE A 36 -6.88 -5.69 -9.88
CA ILE A 36 -7.49 -6.93 -10.38
C ILE A 36 -8.90 -6.66 -10.95
N SER A 37 -9.72 -5.87 -10.25
CA SER A 37 -11.05 -5.50 -10.72
C SER A 37 -11.02 -4.73 -12.05
N THR A 38 -10.04 -3.85 -12.22
CA THR A 38 -9.80 -3.12 -13.48
C THR A 38 -9.46 -4.08 -14.63
N LEU A 39 -8.68 -5.13 -14.37
CA LEU A 39 -8.33 -6.13 -15.37
C LEU A 39 -9.52 -7.03 -15.77
N ILE A 40 -10.41 -7.33 -14.82
CA ILE A 40 -11.60 -8.16 -15.08
C ILE A 40 -12.70 -7.33 -15.77
N THR A 41 -12.85 -6.06 -15.39
CA THR A 41 -13.96 -5.19 -15.83
C THR A 41 -13.51 -3.85 -16.43
N PRO A 42 -12.59 -3.83 -17.41
CA PRO A 42 -11.98 -2.59 -17.91
C PRO A 42 -12.98 -1.65 -18.59
N SER A 43 -14.00 -2.17 -19.28
CA SER A 43 -15.04 -1.35 -19.91
C SER A 43 -15.88 -0.58 -18.87
N LYS A 44 -16.06 -1.14 -17.67
CA LYS A 44 -16.72 -0.44 -16.57
C LYS A 44 -15.86 0.73 -16.09
N ILE A 45 -14.54 0.56 -16.00
CA ILE A 45 -13.62 1.63 -15.64
C ILE A 45 -13.65 2.76 -16.68
N ILE A 46 -13.68 2.42 -17.98
CA ILE A 46 -13.84 3.41 -19.05
C ILE A 46 -15.12 4.23 -18.84
N ALA A 47 -16.25 3.57 -18.56
CA ALA A 47 -17.53 4.25 -18.35
C ALA A 47 -17.55 5.10 -17.06
N ASP A 48 -17.12 4.54 -15.93
CA ASP A 48 -17.14 5.21 -14.62
C ASP A 48 -16.26 6.47 -14.60
N PHE A 49 -15.12 6.44 -15.31
CA PHE A 49 -14.19 7.56 -15.40
C PHE A 49 -14.38 8.43 -16.66
N LEU A 50 -15.45 8.19 -17.43
CA LEU A 50 -15.79 8.94 -18.64
C LEU A 50 -14.63 9.00 -19.65
N LEU A 51 -13.89 7.90 -19.79
CA LEU A 51 -12.73 7.80 -20.67
C LEU A 51 -13.15 7.52 -22.13
N PRO A 52 -12.32 7.92 -23.11
CA PRO A 52 -12.49 7.49 -24.49
C PRO A 52 -12.47 5.96 -24.64
N ALA A 53 -13.23 5.43 -25.60
CA ALA A 53 -13.34 3.98 -25.80
C ALA A 53 -12.01 3.32 -26.22
N ASP A 54 -11.14 4.07 -26.90
CA ASP A 54 -9.79 3.64 -27.31
C ASP A 54 -8.77 3.65 -26.16
N ALA A 55 -9.16 4.09 -24.95
CA ALA A 55 -8.30 4.03 -23.76
C ALA A 55 -8.16 2.60 -23.18
N LEU A 56 -8.81 1.59 -23.77
CA LEU A 56 -8.81 0.21 -23.28
C LEU A 56 -7.40 -0.36 -23.00
N PRO A 57 -6.40 -0.22 -23.90
CA PRO A 57 -5.04 -0.69 -23.62
C PRO A 57 -4.40 0.03 -22.42
N THR A 58 -4.64 1.34 -22.28
CA THR A 58 -4.16 2.14 -21.15
C THR A 58 -4.80 1.70 -19.83
N VAL A 59 -6.10 1.37 -19.86
CA VAL A 59 -6.81 0.85 -18.68
C VAL A 59 -6.24 -0.49 -18.23
N TYR A 60 -5.95 -1.40 -19.16
CA TYR A 60 -5.25 -2.66 -18.84
C TYR A 60 -3.86 -2.41 -18.26
N GLY A 61 -3.08 -1.53 -18.88
CA GLY A 61 -1.75 -1.16 -18.38
C GLY A 61 -1.80 -0.58 -16.96
N ASN A 62 -2.76 0.32 -16.70
CA ASN A 62 -2.98 0.89 -15.37
C ASN A 62 -3.43 -0.18 -14.35
N GLY A 63 -4.31 -1.10 -14.75
CA GLY A 63 -4.75 -2.22 -13.91
C GLY A 63 -3.59 -3.14 -13.51
N LEU A 64 -2.67 -3.45 -14.43
CA LEU A 64 -1.46 -4.23 -14.16
C LEU A 64 -0.53 -3.48 -13.21
N ALA A 65 -0.32 -2.18 -13.43
CA ALA A 65 0.51 -1.34 -12.57
C ALA A 65 -0.05 -1.28 -11.13
N ALA A 66 -1.37 -1.05 -10.98
CA ALA A 66 -2.04 -1.03 -9.68
C ALA A 66 -1.95 -2.39 -8.96
N THR A 67 -2.10 -3.50 -9.70
CA THR A 67 -1.95 -4.86 -9.17
C THR A 67 -0.52 -5.09 -8.65
N GLY A 68 0.49 -4.73 -9.43
CA GLY A 68 1.90 -4.82 -9.03
C GLY A 68 2.22 -3.96 -7.81
N MET A 69 1.75 -2.70 -7.81
CA MET A 69 1.90 -1.79 -6.67
C MET A 69 1.28 -2.38 -5.40
N GLY A 70 0.09 -2.99 -5.49
CA GLY A 70 -0.55 -3.65 -4.36
C GLY A 70 0.31 -4.78 -3.77
N LEU A 71 0.87 -5.65 -4.62
CA LEU A 71 1.78 -6.71 -4.18
C LEU A 71 3.03 -6.14 -3.51
N TYR A 72 3.66 -5.13 -4.09
CA TYR A 72 4.87 -4.52 -3.53
C TYR A 72 4.61 -3.83 -2.20
N TYR A 73 3.46 -3.19 -2.03
CA TYR A 73 3.08 -2.53 -0.78
C TYR A 73 2.81 -3.55 0.33
N LEU A 74 2.11 -4.64 0.02
CA LEU A 74 1.89 -5.73 0.96
C LEU A 74 3.21 -6.40 1.39
N LEU A 75 4.12 -6.63 0.43
CA LEU A 75 5.45 -7.15 0.71
C LEU A 75 6.27 -6.19 1.58
N ALA A 76 6.25 -4.89 1.25
CA ALA A 76 6.94 -3.87 2.02
C ALA A 76 6.39 -3.75 3.45
N ALA A 77 5.07 -3.87 3.63
CA ALA A 77 4.41 -3.90 4.93
C ALA A 77 4.86 -5.11 5.75
N TYR A 78 4.86 -6.30 5.14
CA TYR A 78 5.36 -7.53 5.77
C TYR A 78 6.83 -7.41 6.19
N GLN A 79 7.64 -6.71 5.41
CA GLN A 79 9.07 -6.50 5.67
C GLN A 79 9.38 -5.33 6.62
N GLU A 80 8.37 -4.57 7.08
CA GLU A 80 8.57 -3.32 7.85
C GLU A 80 9.54 -2.35 7.14
N ASN A 81 9.44 -2.25 5.81
CA ASN A 81 10.35 -1.44 5.01
C ASN A 81 10.01 0.06 5.13
N ARG A 82 10.52 0.71 6.18
CA ARG A 82 10.26 2.13 6.43
C ARG A 82 10.73 3.08 5.34
N ALA A 83 11.84 2.77 4.66
CA ALA A 83 12.31 3.60 3.54
C ALA A 83 11.27 3.62 2.42
N PHE A 84 10.69 2.45 2.13
CA PHE A 84 9.57 2.34 1.20
C PHE A 84 8.36 3.13 1.69
N PHE A 85 7.96 2.99 2.96
CA PHE A 85 6.81 3.72 3.51
C PHE A 85 6.96 5.23 3.36
N VAL A 86 8.13 5.78 3.68
CA VAL A 86 8.44 7.20 3.50
C VAL A 86 8.35 7.61 2.04
N ALA A 87 8.88 6.80 1.12
CA ALA A 87 8.81 7.09 -0.32
C ALA A 87 7.37 7.07 -0.87
N THR A 88 6.44 6.31 -0.27
CA THR A 88 5.04 6.31 -0.71
C THR A 88 4.33 7.64 -0.46
N VAL A 89 4.70 8.37 0.60
CA VAL A 89 4.01 9.61 0.99
C VAL A 89 4.06 10.68 -0.10
N PRO A 90 5.24 11.13 -0.61
CA PRO A 90 5.29 12.15 -1.64
C PRO A 90 4.63 11.69 -2.94
N MET A 91 4.77 10.41 -3.31
CA MET A 91 4.15 9.88 -4.52
C MET A 91 2.61 9.92 -4.43
N ARG A 92 2.04 9.54 -3.29
CA ARG A 92 0.59 9.57 -3.08
C ARG A 92 0.02 11.00 -2.97
N LEU A 93 0.80 11.92 -2.39
CA LEU A 93 0.45 13.35 -2.43
C LEU A 93 0.48 13.91 -3.86
N LEU A 94 1.44 13.47 -4.69
CA LEU A 94 1.46 13.81 -6.12
C LEU A 94 0.22 13.25 -6.83
N THR A 95 -0.13 11.98 -6.62
CA THR A 95 -1.37 11.37 -7.16
C THR A 95 -2.61 12.17 -6.74
N THR A 96 -2.70 12.53 -5.47
CA THR A 96 -3.79 13.36 -4.92
C THR A 96 -3.90 14.69 -5.67
N THR A 97 -2.76 15.35 -5.89
CA THR A 97 -2.70 16.64 -6.58
C THR A 97 -3.21 16.52 -8.01
N ILE A 98 -2.71 15.53 -8.78
CA ILE A 98 -3.13 15.32 -10.16
C ILE A 98 -4.62 14.94 -10.24
N PHE A 99 -5.09 14.03 -9.40
CA PHE A 99 -6.50 13.64 -9.39
C PHE A 99 -7.44 14.77 -8.98
N SER A 100 -7.00 15.66 -8.08
CA SER A 100 -7.76 16.86 -7.72
C SER A 100 -7.87 17.84 -8.88
N ILE A 101 -6.82 17.98 -9.71
CA ILE A 101 -6.86 18.80 -10.92
C ILE A 101 -7.82 18.21 -11.96
N LEU A 102 -7.82 16.89 -12.12
CA LEU A 102 -8.73 16.20 -13.05
C LEU A 102 -10.20 16.32 -12.62
N GLY A 103 -10.48 16.24 -11.32
CA GLY A 103 -11.82 16.37 -10.76
C GLY A 103 -12.81 15.29 -11.24
N GLY A 104 -14.10 15.55 -11.07
CA GLY A 104 -15.17 14.64 -11.50
C GLY A 104 -15.00 13.23 -10.88
N PRO A 105 -15.00 12.15 -11.68
CA PRO A 105 -14.77 10.78 -11.19
C PRO A 105 -13.45 10.58 -10.42
N TRP A 106 -12.46 11.44 -10.61
CA TRP A 106 -11.15 11.36 -9.93
C TRP A 106 -11.15 11.97 -8.53
N THR A 107 -12.21 12.67 -8.13
CA THR A 107 -12.29 13.36 -6.83
C THR A 107 -12.21 12.38 -5.66
N LEU A 108 -12.96 11.27 -5.71
CA LEU A 108 -12.96 10.29 -4.64
C LEU A 108 -11.59 9.57 -4.52
N PRO A 109 -10.98 9.09 -5.62
CA PRO A 109 -9.59 8.63 -5.61
C PRO A 109 -8.61 9.67 -5.05
N ALA A 110 -8.74 10.96 -5.37
CA ALA A 110 -7.88 12.01 -4.84
C ALA A 110 -7.94 12.08 -3.32
N ILE A 111 -9.16 12.09 -2.74
CA ILE A 111 -9.36 12.13 -1.30
C ILE A 111 -8.77 10.87 -0.63
N TRP A 112 -8.98 9.69 -1.23
CA TRP A 112 -8.43 8.43 -0.71
C TRP A 112 -6.90 8.43 -0.67
N GLU A 113 -6.27 8.92 -1.75
CA GLU A 113 -4.82 9.04 -1.83
C GLU A 113 -4.28 10.00 -0.78
N GLY A 114 -4.90 11.18 -0.66
CA GLY A 114 -4.45 12.24 0.25
C GLY A 114 -4.63 11.85 1.71
N ALA A 115 -5.83 11.40 2.08
CA ALA A 115 -6.13 10.98 3.44
C ALA A 115 -5.23 9.82 3.88
N GLY A 116 -5.04 8.81 3.01
CA GLY A 116 -4.16 7.70 3.35
C GLY A 116 -2.68 8.09 3.38
N ALA A 117 -2.21 9.02 2.53
CA ALA A 117 -0.84 9.53 2.59
C ALA A 117 -0.57 10.27 3.91
N LEU A 118 -1.50 11.14 4.32
CA LEU A 118 -1.44 11.84 5.61
C LEU A 118 -1.48 10.86 6.78
N THR A 119 -2.33 9.84 6.72
CA THR A 119 -2.43 8.82 7.76
C THR A 119 -1.12 8.03 7.90
N THR A 120 -0.51 7.62 6.78
CA THR A 120 0.81 6.98 6.77
C THR A 120 1.89 7.93 7.30
N LEU A 121 1.87 9.21 6.94
CA LEU A 121 2.83 10.20 7.42
C LEU A 121 2.75 10.36 8.94
N VAL A 122 1.53 10.52 9.48
CA VAL A 122 1.25 10.56 10.92
C VAL A 122 1.74 9.27 11.59
N ALA A 123 1.42 8.11 11.04
CA ALA A 123 1.87 6.82 11.58
C ALA A 123 3.40 6.66 11.56
N LEU A 124 4.09 7.21 10.56
CA LEU A 124 5.56 7.22 10.49
C LEU A 124 6.18 8.13 11.53
N PHE A 125 5.59 9.31 11.78
CA PHE A 125 6.05 10.27 12.78
C PHE A 125 5.85 9.76 14.22
N PHE A 126 4.68 9.20 14.52
CA PHE A 126 4.36 8.75 15.89
C PHE A 126 4.77 7.31 16.17
N GLY A 127 4.84 6.46 15.15
CA GLY A 127 5.28 5.09 15.29
C GLY A 127 6.78 5.02 15.53
N ARG A 128 7.21 4.72 16.76
CA ARG A 128 8.62 4.41 17.07
C ARG A 128 9.06 3.14 16.32
N SER A 129 10.29 3.16 15.81
CA SER A 129 10.91 1.98 15.20
C SER A 129 11.14 0.91 16.28
N GLN A 130 10.38 -0.18 16.20
CA GLN A 130 10.54 -1.37 17.07
C GLN A 130 11.94 -2.03 16.96
N LYS A 131 12.76 -1.60 15.99
CA LYS A 131 14.14 -2.09 15.83
C LYS A 131 15.08 -1.67 16.97
N ARG A 132 14.69 -0.70 17.83
CA ARG A 132 15.51 -0.20 18.95
C ARG A 132 15.47 -1.04 20.23
N GLU A 133 14.52 -1.98 20.37
CA GLU A 133 14.38 -2.79 21.59
C GLU A 133 15.29 -4.02 21.62
N LYS A 134 16.00 -4.34 20.53
CA LYS A 134 16.95 -5.47 20.46
C LYS A 134 18.40 -5.10 20.79
N LEU A 135 18.69 -3.84 21.14
CA LEU A 135 20.05 -3.33 21.36
C LEU A 135 20.23 -2.57 22.69
N ALA A 136 19.25 -2.63 23.59
CA ALA A 136 19.32 -2.11 24.96
C ALA A 136 19.09 -3.28 25.92
#